data_AF-A0A1F7ZIM6-F1
#
_entry.id   AF-A0A1F7ZIM6-F1
#
_cell.length_a   1.000
_cell.length_b   1.000
_cell.length_c   1.000
_cell.angle_alpha   90.00
_cell.angle_beta   90.00
_cell.angle_gamma   90.00
#
_symmetry.space_group_name_H-M   'P 1'
#
loop_
_entity.id
_entity.type
_entity.pdbx_description
1 polymer ?
#
loop_
_entity_poly.entity_id
_entity_poly.type
_entity_poly.pdbx_seq_one_letter_code
_entity_poly.pdbx_strand_id
1 'polypeptide(L)'
;MEFARTILGIPAPQVYAWNADVNNDVGSEYILMEEAPGTKLEDIWHVLSLEEKIEIMKDLVQLEKKMLQAPLNSYGSLYYASANIKDAVRVDIRAEVSSELKDKAQRRSVIGPVAERHYWLKERAEMALDRGLLTSATQNSPNGHISLLHKYLKVAPYLLPNDPAVVAPYIWHTDLHAGNIFVQNGKISSVIDWQGLWAAPLILQARHARLVNYNGEVILKAPANFKDLDSAEKTRIRGLMTSSILLYLYEKQIAKETPLLNKVLRFDHGRIRCDPIVFVRDTWDDELIPLRESLIRLERGWDEIGFDFPCPIHFTEDDLRIHADESDGWNDVQEFWDSVGDIVSRDGWTPHHLYDDAISLFTELRDIGLKAMIDRERETFEEQTQWAKKH
;
A
#
# COMPACT_ATOMS: atom_id res chain seq x y z
N MET A 1 13.10 -10.31 -3.04
CA MET A 1 13.90 -10.05 -4.27
C MET A 1 14.29 -11.32 -5.03
N GLU A 2 15.08 -12.26 -4.46
CA GLU A 2 15.56 -13.43 -5.24
C GLU A 2 14.42 -14.28 -5.83
N PHE A 3 13.35 -14.51 -5.07
CA PHE A 3 12.17 -15.24 -5.57
C PHE A 3 11.54 -14.53 -6.79
N ALA A 4 11.36 -13.20 -6.73
CA ALA A 4 10.85 -12.41 -7.84
C ALA A 4 11.72 -12.54 -9.10
N ARG A 5 13.04 -12.44 -8.95
CA ARG A 5 13.97 -12.57 -10.08
C ARG A 5 14.04 -13.98 -10.65
N THR A 6 14.15 -14.99 -9.79
CA THR A 6 14.53 -16.34 -10.20
C THR A 6 13.36 -17.29 -10.43
N ILE A 7 12.21 -17.01 -9.82
CA ILE A 7 10.98 -17.81 -9.93
C ILE A 7 9.92 -17.08 -10.75
N LEU A 8 9.66 -15.79 -10.45
CA LEU A 8 8.64 -15.00 -11.19
C LEU A 8 9.18 -14.38 -12.49
N GLY A 9 10.51 -14.33 -12.67
CA GLY A 9 11.14 -13.69 -13.83
C GLY A 9 10.89 -12.17 -13.89
N ILE A 10 10.68 -11.53 -12.73
CA ILE A 10 10.53 -10.09 -12.58
C ILE A 10 11.93 -9.47 -12.47
N PRO A 11 12.25 -8.42 -13.25
CA PRO A 11 13.53 -7.74 -13.11
C PRO A 11 13.61 -7.08 -11.73
N ALA A 12 14.53 -7.54 -10.90
CA ALA A 12 14.83 -6.99 -9.59
C ALA A 12 16.35 -7.06 -9.36
N PRO A 13 16.92 -6.18 -8.53
CA PRO A 13 18.34 -6.19 -8.21
C PRO A 13 18.84 -7.56 -7.76
N GLN A 14 19.99 -8.00 -8.29
CA GLN A 14 20.67 -9.18 -7.77
C GLN A 14 21.25 -8.90 -6.38
N VAL A 15 20.94 -9.75 -5.40
CA VAL A 15 21.59 -9.70 -4.08
C VAL A 15 22.97 -10.35 -4.16
N TYR A 16 24.01 -9.63 -3.72
CA TYR A 16 25.39 -10.11 -3.67
C TYR A 16 25.76 -10.68 -2.30
N ALA A 17 25.35 -9.98 -1.23
CA ALA A 17 25.57 -10.40 0.14
C ALA A 17 24.50 -9.79 1.04
N TRP A 18 24.23 -10.41 2.17
CA TRP A 18 23.39 -9.84 3.22
C TRP A 18 23.77 -10.48 4.54
N ASN A 19 23.47 -9.80 5.64
CA ASN A 19 23.57 -10.36 6.98
C ASN A 19 22.46 -9.76 7.84
N ALA A 20 21.68 -10.62 8.50
CA ALA A 20 20.61 -10.21 9.40
C ALA A 20 21.03 -10.25 10.89
N ASP A 21 22.27 -10.66 11.18
CA ASP A 21 22.83 -10.64 12.54
C ASP A 21 23.60 -9.34 12.75
N VAL A 22 23.20 -8.54 13.75
CA VAL A 22 23.88 -7.30 14.15
C VAL A 22 25.32 -7.51 14.59
N ASN A 23 25.71 -8.72 15.00
CA ASN A 23 27.06 -9.06 15.46
C ASN A 23 28.08 -9.26 14.33
N ASN A 24 27.82 -8.69 13.14
CA ASN A 24 28.75 -8.70 12.01
C ASN A 24 29.69 -7.48 12.05
N ASP A 25 30.72 -7.45 11.21
CA ASP A 25 31.74 -6.38 11.21
C ASP A 25 31.19 -4.96 10.96
N VAL A 26 30.00 -4.84 10.35
CA VAL A 26 29.29 -3.56 10.14
C VAL A 26 28.57 -3.08 11.39
N GLY A 27 28.23 -3.99 12.32
CA GLY A 27 27.47 -3.69 13.54
C GLY A 27 25.97 -3.49 13.33
N SER A 28 25.44 -3.80 12.14
CA SER A 28 24.01 -3.69 11.79
C SER A 28 23.66 -4.63 10.64
N GLU A 29 22.39 -4.98 10.50
CA GLU A 29 21.86 -5.75 9.39
C GLU A 29 22.06 -5.02 8.06
N TYR A 30 22.39 -5.77 7.00
CA TYR A 30 22.63 -5.17 5.69
C TYR A 30 22.25 -6.09 4.54
N ILE A 31 22.03 -5.47 3.38
CA ILE A 31 21.94 -6.13 2.08
C ILE A 31 22.82 -5.35 1.10
N LEU A 32 23.72 -6.05 0.41
CA LEU A 32 24.48 -5.56 -0.73
C LEU A 32 23.86 -6.15 -2.00
N MET A 33 23.52 -5.30 -2.95
CA MET A 33 22.84 -5.69 -4.18
C MET A 33 23.30 -4.88 -5.38
N GLU A 34 22.98 -5.38 -6.56
CA GLU A 34 23.12 -4.71 -7.86
C GLU A 34 22.43 -3.35 -7.81
N GLU A 35 23.08 -2.32 -8.36
CA GLU A 35 22.41 -1.05 -8.59
C GLU A 35 21.30 -1.25 -9.64
N ALA A 36 20.10 -0.74 -9.37
CA ALA A 36 18.98 -0.92 -10.28
C ALA A 36 19.30 -0.34 -11.67
N PRO A 37 19.34 -1.15 -12.73
CA PRO A 37 19.76 -0.65 -14.04
C PRO A 37 18.71 0.29 -14.64
N GLY A 38 19.16 1.36 -15.27
CA GLY A 38 18.30 2.32 -15.98
C GLY A 38 18.10 3.62 -15.21
N THR A 39 17.04 4.34 -15.57
CA THR A 39 16.64 5.61 -14.94
C THR A 39 15.39 5.38 -14.12
N LYS A 40 15.33 5.97 -12.92
CA LYS A 40 14.14 5.93 -12.07
C LYS A 40 12.97 6.57 -12.83
N LEU A 41 11.86 5.87 -12.93
CA LEU A 41 10.76 6.26 -13.80
C LEU A 41 10.16 7.61 -13.37
N GLU A 42 10.08 7.85 -12.08
CA GLU A 42 9.64 9.10 -11.46
C GLU A 42 10.36 10.35 -12.00
N ASP A 43 11.68 10.24 -12.22
CA ASP A 43 12.52 11.36 -12.66
C ASP A 43 12.19 11.79 -14.10
N ILE A 44 11.61 10.89 -14.90
CA ILE A 44 11.32 11.14 -16.33
C ILE A 44 9.83 11.06 -16.67
N TRP A 45 8.96 10.61 -15.76
CA TRP A 45 7.54 10.36 -16.05
C TRP A 45 6.81 11.60 -16.60
N HIS A 46 7.17 12.78 -16.12
CA HIS A 46 6.56 14.05 -16.53
C HIS A 46 6.95 14.48 -17.96
N VAL A 47 8.10 14.02 -18.49
CA VAL A 47 8.55 14.33 -19.86
C VAL A 47 8.19 13.27 -20.89
N LEU A 48 7.79 12.07 -20.47
CA LEU A 48 7.40 11.00 -21.39
C LEU A 48 6.14 11.34 -22.17
N SER A 49 6.14 10.99 -23.45
CA SER A 49 4.95 11.02 -24.32
C SER A 49 3.90 10.02 -23.85
N LEU A 50 2.65 10.19 -24.31
CA LEU A 50 1.59 9.24 -24.01
C LEU A 50 1.92 7.84 -24.55
N GLU A 51 2.53 7.75 -25.72
CA GLU A 51 2.94 6.51 -26.36
C GLU A 51 3.97 5.76 -25.52
N GLU A 52 4.97 6.45 -24.98
CA GLU A 52 5.97 5.85 -24.08
C GLU A 52 5.35 5.39 -22.76
N LYS A 53 4.45 6.19 -22.17
CA LYS A 53 3.71 5.80 -20.96
C LYS A 53 2.85 4.56 -21.19
N ILE A 54 2.25 4.43 -22.38
CA ILE A 54 1.49 3.23 -22.76
C ILE A 54 2.41 2.00 -22.86
N GLU A 55 3.62 2.13 -23.38
CA GLU A 55 4.57 1.02 -23.43
C GLU A 55 5.01 0.56 -22.03
N ILE A 56 5.22 1.50 -21.11
CA ILE A 56 5.55 1.19 -19.71
C ILE A 56 4.34 0.56 -19.00
N MET A 57 3.12 1.05 -19.26
CA MET A 57 1.90 0.44 -18.73
C MET A 57 1.73 -1.01 -19.22
N LYS A 58 2.05 -1.31 -20.48
CA LYS A 58 2.02 -2.70 -20.98
C LYS A 58 3.02 -3.59 -20.25
N ASP A 59 4.23 -3.09 -19.99
CA ASP A 59 5.24 -3.81 -19.22
C ASP A 59 4.77 -4.06 -17.78
N LEU A 60 4.12 -3.07 -17.15
CA LEU A 60 3.50 -3.20 -15.82
C LEU A 60 2.48 -4.34 -15.78
N VAL A 61 1.59 -4.43 -16.77
CA VAL A 61 0.63 -5.54 -16.89
C VAL A 61 1.35 -6.89 -16.98
N GLN A 62 2.49 -6.96 -17.68
CA GLN A 62 3.27 -8.21 -17.74
C GLN A 62 3.92 -8.55 -16.40
N LEU A 63 4.32 -7.56 -15.59
CA LEU A 63 4.84 -7.80 -14.23
C LEU A 63 3.75 -8.37 -13.32
N GLU A 64 2.56 -7.79 -13.32
CA GLU A 64 1.43 -8.26 -12.53
C GLU A 64 1.00 -9.66 -12.95
N LYS A 65 0.99 -9.93 -14.25
CA LYS A 65 0.77 -11.28 -14.79
C LYS A 65 1.81 -12.28 -14.28
N LYS A 66 3.09 -11.92 -14.21
CA LYS A 66 4.15 -12.76 -13.64
C LYS A 66 3.92 -13.05 -12.16
N MET A 67 3.48 -12.06 -11.37
CA MET A 67 3.13 -12.27 -9.94
C MET A 67 1.99 -13.27 -9.76
N LEU A 68 1.02 -13.31 -10.67
CA LEU A 68 -0.08 -14.28 -10.64
C LEU A 68 0.29 -15.70 -11.10
N GLN A 69 1.46 -15.91 -11.70
CA GLN A 69 1.84 -17.23 -12.24
C GLN A 69 2.23 -18.24 -11.14
N ALA A 70 2.46 -17.79 -9.91
CA ALA A 70 2.95 -18.64 -8.84
C ALA A 70 2.11 -18.52 -7.55
N PRO A 71 0.85 -19.00 -7.53
CA PRO A 71 0.13 -19.22 -6.29
C PRO A 71 0.89 -20.24 -5.44
N LEU A 72 1.13 -19.91 -4.18
CA LEU A 72 1.92 -20.72 -3.26
C LEU A 72 1.05 -21.70 -2.48
N ASN A 73 1.69 -22.53 -1.63
CA ASN A 73 1.03 -23.55 -0.84
C ASN A 73 0.62 -23.11 0.58
N SER A 74 1.12 -21.98 1.06
CA SER A 74 0.82 -21.47 2.40
C SER A 74 0.90 -19.94 2.44
N TYR A 75 0.24 -19.34 3.43
CA TYR A 75 0.48 -17.95 3.81
C TYR A 75 1.77 -17.84 4.63
N GLY A 76 2.47 -16.71 4.54
CA GLY A 76 3.68 -16.43 5.32
C GLY A 76 4.77 -15.71 4.53
N SER A 77 5.84 -15.29 5.22
CA SER A 77 7.00 -14.69 4.55
C SER A 77 7.90 -15.74 3.93
N LEU A 78 8.61 -15.35 2.86
CA LEU A 78 9.59 -16.20 2.19
C LEU A 78 10.94 -16.12 2.91
N TYR A 79 11.53 -17.28 3.15
CA TYR A 79 12.87 -17.42 3.71
C TYR A 79 13.70 -18.36 2.83
N TYR A 80 15.02 -18.24 2.93
CA TYR A 80 15.91 -19.24 2.35
C TYR A 80 15.71 -20.59 3.04
N ALA A 81 15.65 -21.66 2.27
CA ALA A 81 15.50 -23.00 2.80
C ALA A 81 16.66 -23.43 3.72
N SER A 82 17.83 -22.78 3.61
CA SER A 82 18.98 -22.98 4.48
C SER A 82 18.87 -22.29 5.83
N ALA A 83 17.91 -21.37 6.02
CA ALA A 83 17.78 -20.58 7.25
C ALA A 83 17.20 -21.38 8.43
N ASN A 84 16.77 -22.63 8.23
CA ASN A 84 16.24 -23.52 9.27
C ASN A 84 15.14 -22.87 10.15
N ILE A 85 14.25 -22.11 9.52
CA ILE A 85 13.14 -21.45 10.20
C ILE A 85 12.19 -22.50 10.78
N LYS A 86 11.89 -22.38 12.07
CA LYS A 86 10.98 -23.27 12.78
C LYS A 86 9.58 -23.22 12.15
N ASP A 87 8.95 -24.38 12.02
CA ASP A 87 7.59 -24.58 11.49
C ASP A 87 7.39 -24.09 10.03
N ALA A 88 8.48 -23.79 9.32
CA ALA A 88 8.42 -23.37 7.93
C ALA A 88 8.17 -24.55 6.98
N VAL A 89 7.40 -24.32 5.93
CA VAL A 89 7.06 -25.31 4.91
C VAL A 89 7.80 -25.03 3.61
N ARG A 90 8.15 -26.07 2.86
CA ARG A 90 8.77 -25.90 1.53
C ARG A 90 7.80 -25.17 0.60
N VAL A 91 8.30 -24.19 -0.15
CA VAL A 91 7.50 -23.48 -1.14
C VAL A 91 7.11 -24.45 -2.24
N ASP A 92 5.82 -24.58 -2.50
CA ASP A 92 5.29 -25.30 -3.66
C ASP A 92 4.38 -24.39 -4.49
N ILE A 93 4.61 -24.38 -5.81
CA ILE A 93 3.83 -23.59 -6.75
C ILE A 93 2.63 -24.42 -7.21
N ARG A 94 1.44 -23.98 -6.84
CA ARG A 94 0.18 -24.68 -7.12
C ARG A 94 -0.27 -24.58 -8.57
N ALA A 95 0.26 -23.64 -9.34
CA ALA A 95 0.01 -23.54 -10.77
C ALA A 95 0.71 -24.66 -11.57
N GLU A 96 0.25 -24.86 -12.80
CA GLU A 96 0.92 -25.69 -13.79
C GLU A 96 2.13 -24.93 -14.37
N VAL A 97 3.29 -25.15 -13.74
CA VAL A 97 4.60 -24.66 -14.20
C VAL A 97 5.54 -25.85 -14.41
N SER A 98 6.68 -25.61 -15.07
CA SER A 98 7.65 -26.68 -15.36
C SER A 98 8.18 -27.34 -14.07
N SER A 99 8.52 -28.64 -14.16
CA SER A 99 9.10 -29.40 -13.05
C SER A 99 10.37 -28.73 -12.51
N GLU A 100 11.20 -28.17 -13.38
CA GLU A 100 12.44 -27.48 -13.01
C GLU A 100 12.15 -26.24 -12.17
N LEU A 101 11.09 -25.49 -12.47
CA LEU A 101 10.72 -24.30 -11.72
C LEU A 101 10.18 -24.65 -10.33
N LYS A 102 9.34 -25.70 -10.23
CA LYS A 102 8.83 -26.20 -8.93
C LYS A 102 9.98 -26.69 -8.05
N ASP A 103 10.86 -27.52 -8.60
CA ASP A 103 12.05 -28.03 -7.90
C ASP A 103 12.94 -26.89 -7.41
N LYS A 104 13.16 -25.87 -8.26
CA LYS A 104 13.97 -24.70 -7.90
C LYS A 104 13.33 -23.92 -6.75
N ALA A 105 12.02 -23.68 -6.78
CA ALA A 105 11.29 -22.99 -5.72
C ALA A 105 11.37 -23.77 -4.39
N GLN A 106 11.05 -25.07 -4.42
CA GLN A 106 11.09 -25.97 -3.26
C GLN A 106 12.49 -26.07 -2.65
N ARG A 107 13.54 -26.14 -3.48
CA ARG A 107 14.93 -26.26 -2.99
C ARG A 107 15.42 -24.98 -2.32
N ARG A 108 15.09 -23.82 -2.89
CA ARG A 108 15.65 -22.53 -2.46
C ARG A 108 14.85 -21.84 -1.36
N SER A 109 13.54 -22.04 -1.31
CA SER A 109 12.66 -21.21 -0.48
C SER A 109 11.75 -22.03 0.42
N VAL A 110 11.48 -21.49 1.61
CA VAL A 110 10.46 -21.97 2.54
C VAL A 110 9.52 -20.81 2.90
N ILE A 111 8.29 -21.13 3.29
CA ILE A 111 7.31 -20.19 3.82
C ILE A 111 7.26 -20.39 5.33
N GLY A 112 7.60 -19.34 6.08
CA GLY A 112 7.62 -19.34 7.53
C GLY A 112 6.65 -18.32 8.12
N PRO A 113 6.82 -17.96 9.41
CA PRO A 113 6.08 -16.88 10.04
C PRO A 113 6.10 -15.58 9.20
N VAL A 114 5.05 -14.78 9.26
CA VAL A 114 5.04 -13.48 8.57
C VAL A 114 6.04 -12.55 9.28
N ALA A 115 6.99 -11.95 8.57
CA ALA A 115 8.00 -11.03 9.10
C ALA A 115 7.58 -9.54 9.09
N GLU A 116 6.33 -9.26 8.71
CA GLU A 116 5.81 -7.91 8.61
C GLU A 116 5.65 -7.27 10.00
N ARG A 117 6.13 -6.03 10.16
CA ARG A 117 6.26 -5.31 11.45
C ARG A 117 4.99 -5.33 12.28
N HIS A 118 3.83 -5.12 11.65
CA HIS A 118 2.53 -5.05 12.33
C HIS A 118 2.14 -6.36 13.06
N TYR A 119 2.78 -7.50 12.73
CA TYR A 119 2.53 -8.77 13.41
C TYR A 119 3.51 -9.07 14.56
N TRP A 120 4.55 -8.24 14.77
CA TRP A 120 5.60 -8.43 15.78
C TRP A 120 5.60 -7.32 16.85
N LEU A 121 4.41 -6.92 17.30
CA LEU A 121 4.23 -5.79 18.23
C LEU A 121 4.21 -6.17 19.72
N LYS A 122 4.56 -7.42 20.09
CA LYS A 122 4.45 -7.89 21.49
C LYS A 122 5.21 -7.02 22.49
N GLU A 123 6.36 -6.47 22.09
CA GLU A 123 7.19 -5.61 22.95
C GLU A 123 6.63 -4.17 23.06
N ARG A 124 5.77 -3.74 22.12
CA ARG A 124 5.14 -2.39 22.16
C ARG A 124 4.07 -2.24 23.23
N ALA A 125 3.48 -3.35 23.69
CA ALA A 125 2.54 -3.33 24.81
C ALA A 125 3.21 -2.83 26.11
N GLU A 126 4.54 -2.91 26.19
CA GLU A 126 5.34 -2.49 27.35
C GLU A 126 6.03 -1.13 27.14
N MET A 127 5.96 -0.55 25.94
CA MET A 127 6.60 0.74 25.65
C MET A 127 5.72 1.90 26.13
N ALA A 128 6.27 2.72 27.03
CA ALA A 128 5.70 4.02 27.38
C ALA A 128 5.97 5.03 26.25
N LEU A 129 5.13 4.99 25.20
CA LEU A 129 5.20 5.93 24.09
C LEU A 129 4.27 7.12 24.35
N ASP A 130 4.82 8.33 24.32
CA ASP A 130 4.06 9.56 24.17
C ASP A 130 3.46 9.57 22.76
N ARG A 131 2.12 9.55 22.66
CA ARG A 131 1.38 9.38 21.40
C ARG A 131 1.07 10.71 20.69
N GLY A 132 1.72 11.80 21.10
CA GLY A 132 1.56 13.11 20.48
C GLY A 132 0.25 13.82 20.85
N LEU A 133 0.13 15.07 20.39
CA LEU A 133 -0.87 16.05 20.83
C LEU A 133 -2.27 15.88 20.21
N LEU A 134 -2.43 14.99 19.21
CA LEU A 134 -3.65 14.83 18.42
C LEU A 134 -4.03 13.35 18.34
N THR A 135 -4.48 12.77 19.45
CA THR A 135 -5.07 11.42 19.46
C THR A 135 -6.46 11.48 20.06
N SER A 136 -7.44 10.83 19.40
CA SER A 136 -8.82 10.82 19.88
C SER A 136 -8.94 10.24 21.30
N ALA A 137 -10.00 10.60 22.02
CA ALA A 137 -10.24 10.08 23.37
C ALA A 137 -10.32 8.55 23.37
N THR A 138 -10.90 7.96 22.32
CA THR A 138 -10.93 6.50 22.16
C THR A 138 -9.55 5.90 21.87
N GLN A 139 -8.68 6.58 21.12
CA GLN A 139 -7.32 6.08 20.85
C GLN A 139 -6.52 5.86 22.14
N ASN A 140 -6.75 6.69 23.16
CA ASN A 140 -6.09 6.60 24.46
C ASN A 140 -6.80 5.66 25.47
N SER A 141 -7.89 5.00 25.07
CA SER A 141 -8.66 4.11 25.94
C SER A 141 -8.39 2.64 25.60
N PRO A 142 -7.68 1.87 26.47
CA PRO A 142 -7.49 0.44 26.27
C PRO A 142 -8.81 -0.33 26.09
N ASN A 143 -9.87 0.11 26.77
CA ASN A 143 -11.21 -0.47 26.62
C ASN A 143 -11.82 -0.20 25.24
N GLY A 144 -11.52 0.95 24.63
CA GLY A 144 -11.92 1.27 23.26
C GLY A 144 -11.31 0.30 22.25
N HIS A 145 -10.00 0.04 22.37
CA HIS A 145 -9.29 -0.95 21.57
C HIS A 145 -9.88 -2.35 21.75
N ILE A 146 -9.99 -2.82 23.00
CA ILE A 146 -10.51 -4.16 23.32
C ILE A 146 -11.93 -4.35 22.76
N SER A 147 -12.80 -3.35 22.89
CA SER A 147 -14.17 -3.39 22.39
C SER A 147 -14.23 -3.61 20.87
N LEU A 148 -13.45 -2.83 20.09
CA LEU A 148 -13.42 -2.98 18.63
C LEU A 148 -12.74 -4.28 18.20
N LEU A 149 -11.67 -4.71 18.87
CA LEU A 149 -11.04 -6.01 18.60
C LEU A 149 -12.00 -7.17 18.86
N HIS A 150 -12.81 -7.12 19.92
CA HIS A 150 -13.86 -8.10 20.15
C HIS A 150 -14.93 -8.09 19.05
N LYS A 151 -15.33 -6.92 18.54
CA LYS A 151 -16.23 -6.85 17.38
C LYS A 151 -15.57 -7.45 16.13
N TYR A 152 -14.32 -7.10 15.84
CA TYR A 152 -13.55 -7.67 14.73
C TYR A 152 -13.48 -9.19 14.79
N LEU A 153 -13.14 -9.77 15.95
CA LEU A 153 -13.03 -11.22 16.13
C LEU A 153 -14.34 -11.96 15.81
N LYS A 154 -15.50 -11.32 16.04
CA LYS A 154 -16.81 -11.90 15.70
C LYS A 154 -17.08 -11.95 14.20
N VAL A 155 -16.54 -11.00 13.43
CA VAL A 155 -16.75 -10.94 11.97
C VAL A 155 -15.62 -11.59 11.16
N ALA A 156 -14.41 -11.70 11.73
CA ALA A 156 -13.22 -12.18 11.04
C ALA A 156 -13.40 -13.49 10.25
N PRO A 157 -14.13 -14.51 10.74
CA PRO A 157 -14.35 -15.75 9.98
C PRO A 157 -15.12 -15.58 8.67
N TYR A 158 -15.80 -14.43 8.46
CA TYR A 158 -16.73 -14.20 7.35
C TYR A 158 -16.18 -13.19 6.32
N LEU A 159 -15.09 -12.49 6.64
CA LEU A 159 -14.57 -11.39 5.81
C LEU A 159 -14.08 -11.88 4.44
N LEU A 160 -13.21 -12.89 4.42
CA LEU A 160 -12.66 -13.43 3.19
C LEU A 160 -13.71 -14.26 2.40
N PRO A 161 -13.74 -14.14 1.06
CA PRO A 161 -14.66 -14.92 0.24
C PRO A 161 -14.24 -16.39 0.14
N ASN A 162 -15.18 -17.26 -0.23
CA ASN A 162 -14.94 -18.70 -0.42
C ASN A 162 -14.27 -19.06 -1.76
N ASP A 163 -13.86 -18.09 -2.57
CA ASP A 163 -13.21 -18.33 -3.86
C ASP A 163 -11.72 -18.67 -3.68
N PRO A 164 -11.28 -19.92 -3.95
CA PRO A 164 -9.91 -20.34 -3.71
C PRO A 164 -8.85 -19.58 -4.52
N ALA A 165 -9.20 -19.09 -5.71
CA ALA A 165 -8.24 -18.36 -6.56
C ALA A 165 -8.02 -16.93 -6.04
N VAL A 166 -9.06 -16.33 -5.46
CA VAL A 166 -9.07 -14.98 -4.89
C VAL A 166 -8.38 -14.92 -3.53
N VAL A 167 -8.51 -15.99 -2.73
CA VAL A 167 -7.83 -16.08 -1.42
C VAL A 167 -6.48 -16.82 -1.48
N ALA A 168 -6.08 -17.37 -2.62
CA ALA A 168 -4.79 -18.05 -2.73
C ALA A 168 -3.61 -17.15 -2.32
N PRO A 169 -2.54 -17.73 -1.75
CA PRO A 169 -1.33 -17.00 -1.35
C PRO A 169 -0.51 -16.59 -2.58
N TYR A 170 -0.36 -15.29 -2.81
CA TYR A 170 0.54 -14.75 -3.84
C TYR A 170 1.57 -13.82 -3.22
N ILE A 171 2.76 -13.78 -3.83
CA ILE A 171 3.69 -12.68 -3.65
C ILE A 171 3.24 -11.56 -4.58
N TRP A 172 2.79 -10.46 -4.00
CA TRP A 172 2.28 -9.32 -4.73
C TRP A 172 3.00 -8.04 -4.30
N HIS A 173 3.50 -7.25 -5.26
CA HIS A 173 4.10 -5.96 -4.94
C HIS A 173 3.02 -4.91 -4.73
N THR A 174 2.79 -4.50 -3.49
CA THR A 174 1.69 -3.59 -3.12
C THR A 174 1.97 -2.11 -3.44
N ASP A 175 3.24 -1.71 -3.59
CA ASP A 175 3.63 -0.31 -3.80
C ASP A 175 4.34 -0.06 -5.15
N LEU A 176 3.67 -0.44 -6.25
CA LEU A 176 4.16 -0.16 -7.61
C LEU A 176 3.85 1.28 -8.04
N HIS A 177 4.71 2.22 -7.63
CA HIS A 177 4.72 3.60 -8.12
C HIS A 177 5.98 3.91 -8.95
N ALA A 178 6.01 5.08 -9.61
CA ALA A 178 7.10 5.49 -10.48
C ALA A 178 8.48 5.54 -9.77
N GLY A 179 8.48 5.74 -8.44
CA GLY A 179 9.69 5.76 -7.63
C GLY A 179 10.34 4.37 -7.44
N ASN A 180 9.54 3.30 -7.52
CA ASN A 180 10.00 1.93 -7.35
C ASN A 180 10.29 1.19 -8.66
N ILE A 181 10.19 1.90 -9.79
CA ILE A 181 10.34 1.33 -11.15
C ILE A 181 11.48 2.03 -11.86
N PHE A 182 12.37 1.25 -12.47
CA PHE A 182 13.44 1.75 -13.33
C PHE A 182 13.16 1.35 -14.77
N VAL A 183 13.54 2.23 -15.70
CA VAL A 183 13.36 2.01 -17.13
C VAL A 183 14.67 2.20 -17.90
N GLN A 184 14.85 1.38 -18.93
CA GLN A 184 15.96 1.47 -19.87
C GLN A 184 15.43 1.16 -21.27
N ASN A 185 15.76 2.01 -22.26
CA ASN A 185 15.31 1.84 -23.65
C ASN A 185 13.78 1.71 -23.78
N GLY A 186 13.02 2.48 -22.98
CA GLY A 186 11.55 2.47 -23.00
C GLY A 186 10.90 1.23 -22.40
N LYS A 187 11.66 0.40 -21.67
CA LYS A 187 11.17 -0.83 -21.01
C LYS A 187 11.51 -0.86 -19.53
N ILE A 188 10.67 -1.51 -18.73
CA ILE A 188 10.95 -1.70 -17.30
C ILE A 188 12.18 -2.61 -17.15
N SER A 189 13.23 -2.07 -16.54
CA SER A 189 14.53 -2.72 -16.37
C SER A 189 14.77 -3.22 -14.95
N SER A 190 14.08 -2.66 -13.96
CA SER A 190 14.15 -3.10 -12.56
C SER A 190 12.94 -2.65 -11.75
N VAL A 191 12.54 -3.46 -10.78
CA VAL A 191 11.57 -3.14 -9.73
C VAL A 191 12.27 -3.30 -8.39
N ILE A 192 12.23 -2.27 -7.56
CA ILE A 192 12.85 -2.25 -6.22
C ILE A 192 11.80 -2.28 -5.12
N ASP A 193 12.24 -2.18 -3.88
CA ASP A 193 11.39 -2.03 -2.70
C ASP A 193 10.45 -3.21 -2.40
N TRP A 194 11.02 -4.41 -2.38
CA TRP A 194 10.31 -5.66 -2.07
C TRP A 194 10.15 -5.91 -0.56
N GLN A 195 10.28 -4.88 0.28
CA GLN A 195 10.25 -5.04 1.74
C GLN A 195 8.82 -5.29 2.24
N GLY A 196 8.70 -5.92 3.42
CA GLY A 196 7.39 -6.15 4.06
C GLY A 196 6.46 -7.14 3.34
N LEU A 197 6.85 -7.69 2.19
CA LEU A 197 6.02 -8.60 1.41
C LEU A 197 5.93 -9.98 2.06
N TRP A 198 4.75 -10.58 1.92
CA TRP A 198 4.49 -11.95 2.33
C TRP A 198 3.47 -12.59 1.40
N ALA A 199 3.42 -13.91 1.42
CA ALA A 199 2.42 -14.66 0.67
C ALA A 199 1.07 -14.52 1.37
N ALA A 200 0.20 -13.66 0.85
CA ALA A 200 -1.12 -13.37 1.42
C ALA A 200 -2.24 -13.62 0.41
N PRO A 201 -3.51 -13.68 0.85
CA PRO A 201 -4.65 -13.68 -0.05
C PRO A 201 -4.57 -12.57 -1.10
N LEU A 202 -4.78 -12.91 -2.38
CA LEU A 202 -4.68 -11.93 -3.47
C LEU A 202 -5.61 -10.73 -3.26
N ILE A 203 -6.84 -10.97 -2.78
CA ILE A 203 -7.82 -9.92 -2.50
C ILE A 203 -7.34 -8.88 -1.49
N LEU A 204 -6.48 -9.26 -0.55
CA LEU A 204 -5.92 -8.34 0.44
C LEU A 204 -4.82 -7.46 -0.13
N GLN A 205 -4.16 -7.86 -1.22
CA GLN A 205 -2.96 -7.20 -1.74
C GLN A 205 -3.17 -6.49 -3.07
N ALA A 206 -3.94 -7.10 -3.99
CA ALA A 206 -4.03 -6.63 -5.37
C ALA A 206 -4.85 -5.35 -5.46
N ARG A 207 -4.25 -4.30 -6.02
CA ARG A 207 -4.84 -2.99 -6.25
C ARG A 207 -4.38 -2.50 -7.63
N HIS A 208 -5.00 -1.44 -8.14
CA HIS A 208 -4.40 -0.69 -9.25
C HIS A 208 -3.03 -0.20 -8.78
N ALA A 209 -1.98 -0.51 -9.54
CA ALA A 209 -0.67 0.08 -9.30
C ALA A 209 -0.79 1.61 -9.28
N ARG A 210 -0.12 2.26 -8.31
CA ARG A 210 -0.16 3.72 -8.15
C ARG A 210 0.23 4.46 -9.43
N LEU A 211 1.09 3.85 -10.25
CA LEU A 211 1.49 4.38 -11.56
C LEU A 211 0.32 4.66 -12.53
N VAL A 212 -0.76 3.89 -12.45
CA VAL A 212 -1.95 4.01 -13.34
C VAL A 212 -3.23 4.34 -12.57
N ASN A 213 -3.14 4.56 -11.26
CA ASN A 213 -4.29 4.85 -10.43
C ASN A 213 -4.79 6.28 -10.70
N TYR A 214 -6.10 6.41 -10.95
CA TYR A 214 -6.73 7.70 -11.20
C TYR A 214 -8.17 7.66 -10.68
N ASN A 215 -8.48 8.56 -9.76
CA ASN A 215 -9.79 8.63 -9.09
C ASN A 215 -10.70 9.74 -9.64
N GLY A 216 -10.23 10.52 -10.62
CA GLY A 216 -11.00 11.61 -11.22
C GLY A 216 -11.97 11.13 -12.31
N GLU A 217 -12.73 12.08 -12.87
CA GLU A 217 -13.60 11.79 -14.02
C GLU A 217 -12.77 11.31 -15.23
N VAL A 218 -13.20 10.22 -15.87
CA VAL A 218 -12.51 9.64 -17.03
C VAL A 218 -12.77 10.50 -18.27
N ILE A 219 -11.73 11.20 -18.73
CA ILE A 219 -11.79 12.10 -19.88
C ILE A 219 -11.01 11.49 -21.05
N LEU A 220 -11.71 10.88 -22.01
CA LEU A 220 -11.08 10.27 -23.20
C LEU A 220 -11.06 11.18 -24.43
N LYS A 221 -11.73 12.34 -24.37
CA LYS A 221 -11.81 13.32 -25.46
C LYS A 221 -11.66 14.72 -24.89
N ALA A 222 -10.99 15.58 -25.63
CA ALA A 222 -10.85 16.98 -25.25
C ALA A 222 -12.25 17.65 -25.18
N PRO A 223 -12.50 18.53 -24.18
CA PRO A 223 -13.75 19.26 -24.09
C PRO A 223 -13.91 20.23 -25.28
N ALA A 224 -15.16 20.57 -25.61
CA ALA A 224 -15.46 21.35 -26.81
C ALA A 224 -14.77 22.73 -26.84
N ASN A 225 -14.61 23.36 -25.67
CA ASN A 225 -13.95 24.65 -25.47
C ASN A 225 -12.43 24.54 -25.31
N PHE A 226 -11.81 23.36 -25.47
CA PHE A 226 -10.37 23.16 -25.18
C PHE A 226 -9.45 24.13 -25.92
N LYS A 227 -9.81 24.55 -27.14
CA LYS A 227 -9.03 25.49 -27.94
C LYS A 227 -8.99 26.90 -27.33
N ASP A 228 -10.03 27.28 -26.61
CA ASP A 228 -10.24 28.62 -26.07
C ASP A 228 -9.65 28.79 -24.65
N LEU A 229 -9.20 27.69 -24.03
CA LEU A 229 -8.59 27.69 -22.71
C LEU A 229 -7.17 28.28 -22.71
N ASP A 230 -6.73 28.78 -21.56
CA ASP A 230 -5.35 29.23 -21.38
C ASP A 230 -4.34 28.06 -21.40
N SER A 231 -3.05 28.38 -21.39
CA SER A 231 -1.99 27.38 -21.48
C SER A 231 -1.90 26.46 -20.26
N ALA A 232 -2.18 26.96 -19.06
CA ALA A 232 -2.08 26.18 -17.84
C ALA A 232 -3.23 25.16 -17.78
N GLU A 233 -4.44 25.61 -18.09
CA GLU A 233 -5.63 24.78 -18.11
C GLU A 233 -5.57 23.73 -19.24
N LYS A 234 -5.03 24.08 -20.40
CA LYS A 234 -4.72 23.11 -21.47
C LYS A 234 -3.77 22.02 -21.00
N THR A 235 -2.72 22.37 -20.26
CA THR A 235 -1.76 21.40 -19.70
C THR A 235 -2.43 20.50 -18.67
N ARG A 236 -3.22 21.08 -17.77
CA ARG A 236 -3.99 20.33 -16.75
C ARG A 236 -4.90 19.30 -17.39
N ILE A 237 -5.73 19.71 -18.36
CA ILE A 237 -6.65 18.80 -19.07
C ILE A 237 -5.89 17.72 -19.84
N ARG A 238 -4.75 18.04 -20.47
CA ARG A 238 -3.91 17.01 -21.12
C ARG A 238 -3.42 15.98 -20.11
N GLY A 239 -2.97 16.41 -18.93
CA GLY A 239 -2.57 15.50 -17.85
C GLY A 239 -3.71 14.58 -17.41
N LEU A 240 -4.89 15.13 -17.16
CA LEU A 240 -6.09 14.34 -16.82
C LEU A 240 -6.48 13.35 -17.92
N MET A 241 -6.41 13.77 -19.18
CA MET A 241 -6.65 12.90 -20.33
C MET A 241 -5.61 11.78 -20.40
N THR A 242 -4.33 12.08 -20.18
CA THR A 242 -3.26 11.07 -20.13
C THR A 242 -3.54 10.03 -19.05
N SER A 243 -3.84 10.45 -17.81
CA SER A 243 -4.19 9.53 -16.72
C SER A 243 -5.43 8.70 -17.03
N SER A 244 -6.47 9.33 -17.61
CA SER A 244 -7.71 8.65 -18.02
C SER A 244 -7.46 7.59 -19.09
N ILE A 245 -6.65 7.92 -20.11
CA ILE A 245 -6.31 6.99 -21.19
C ILE A 245 -5.47 5.83 -20.65
N LEU A 246 -4.49 6.10 -19.79
CA LEU A 246 -3.65 5.06 -19.19
C LEU A 246 -4.48 4.10 -18.34
N LEU A 247 -5.34 4.61 -17.44
CA LEU A 247 -6.23 3.79 -16.65
C LEU A 247 -7.15 2.94 -17.54
N TYR A 248 -7.80 3.57 -18.53
CA TYR A 248 -8.70 2.87 -19.44
C TYR A 248 -7.99 1.73 -20.19
N LEU A 249 -6.80 1.99 -20.75
CA LEU A 249 -6.04 0.98 -21.49
C LEU A 249 -5.51 -0.11 -20.57
N TYR A 250 -5.03 0.25 -19.38
CA TYR A 250 -4.62 -0.70 -18.35
C TYR A 250 -5.75 -1.67 -17.99
N GLU A 251 -6.93 -1.15 -17.62
CA GLU A 251 -8.07 -2.00 -17.24
C GLU A 251 -8.53 -2.90 -18.39
N LYS A 252 -8.54 -2.38 -19.62
CA LYS A 252 -8.85 -3.18 -20.82
C LYS A 252 -7.84 -4.30 -21.03
N GLN A 253 -6.56 -4.04 -20.80
CA GLN A 253 -5.52 -5.04 -20.95
C GLN A 253 -5.54 -6.07 -19.82
N ILE A 254 -5.75 -5.65 -18.57
CA ILE A 254 -5.97 -6.53 -17.42
C ILE A 254 -7.16 -7.46 -17.65
N ALA A 255 -8.32 -6.93 -18.06
CA ALA A 255 -9.50 -7.73 -18.37
C ALA A 255 -9.25 -8.78 -19.46
N LYS A 256 -8.38 -8.48 -20.42
CA LYS A 256 -8.02 -9.38 -21.52
C LYS A 256 -6.98 -10.43 -21.12
N GLU A 257 -5.94 -10.04 -20.40
CA GLU A 257 -4.75 -10.88 -20.17
C GLU A 257 -4.71 -11.56 -18.81
N THR A 258 -5.38 -10.99 -17.80
CA THR A 258 -5.35 -11.46 -16.41
C THR A 258 -6.75 -11.45 -15.79
N PRO A 259 -7.67 -12.36 -16.21
CA PRO A 259 -9.04 -12.39 -15.73
C PRO A 259 -9.17 -12.48 -14.20
N LEU A 260 -8.24 -13.17 -13.53
CA LEU A 260 -8.20 -13.25 -12.07
C LEU A 260 -7.94 -11.88 -11.43
N LEU A 261 -6.97 -11.11 -11.93
CA LEU A 261 -6.71 -9.76 -11.42
C LEU A 261 -7.90 -8.83 -11.69
N ASN A 262 -8.47 -8.87 -12.91
CA ASN A 262 -9.68 -8.12 -13.22
C ASN A 262 -10.82 -8.43 -12.25
N LYS A 263 -11.02 -9.71 -11.91
CA LYS A 263 -12.01 -10.14 -10.92
C LYS A 263 -11.73 -9.57 -9.53
N VAL A 264 -10.48 -9.60 -9.07
CA VAL A 264 -10.10 -9.09 -7.75
C VAL A 264 -10.24 -7.57 -7.67
N LEU A 265 -9.82 -6.84 -8.70
CA LEU A 265 -9.94 -5.38 -8.76
C LEU A 265 -11.40 -4.89 -8.75
N ARG A 266 -12.34 -5.75 -9.15
CA ARG A 266 -13.78 -5.47 -9.23
C ARG A 266 -14.59 -6.37 -8.32
N PHE A 267 -13.94 -6.90 -7.27
CA PHE A 267 -14.60 -7.83 -6.38
C PHE A 267 -15.72 -7.11 -5.62
N ASP A 268 -16.94 -7.63 -5.73
CA ASP A 268 -18.12 -7.03 -5.09
C ASP A 268 -17.91 -6.92 -3.58
N HIS A 269 -18.16 -5.73 -3.04
CA HIS A 269 -17.94 -5.40 -1.63
C HIS A 269 -16.51 -5.68 -1.13
N GLY A 270 -15.51 -5.70 -2.03
CA GLY A 270 -14.13 -6.05 -1.70
C GLY A 270 -13.52 -5.20 -0.58
N ARG A 271 -13.73 -3.87 -0.60
CA ARG A 271 -13.29 -2.98 0.48
C ARG A 271 -13.98 -3.28 1.81
N ILE A 272 -15.31 -3.45 1.80
CA ILE A 272 -16.07 -3.75 3.02
C ILE A 272 -15.56 -5.05 3.70
N ARG A 273 -15.15 -6.03 2.89
CA ARG A 273 -14.54 -7.27 3.36
C ARG A 273 -13.10 -7.11 3.85
N CYS A 274 -12.28 -6.36 3.12
CA CYS A 274 -10.82 -6.33 3.33
C CYS A 274 -10.38 -5.26 4.33
N ASP A 275 -11.04 -4.11 4.38
CA ASP A 275 -10.64 -2.97 5.20
C ASP A 275 -10.53 -3.33 6.69
N PRO A 276 -11.46 -4.10 7.31
CA PRO A 276 -11.29 -4.52 8.70
C PRO A 276 -10.04 -5.39 8.92
N ILE A 277 -9.65 -6.21 7.94
CA ILE A 277 -8.44 -7.05 8.02
C ILE A 277 -7.17 -6.20 7.90
N VAL A 278 -7.22 -5.14 7.09
CA VAL A 278 -6.10 -4.21 6.93
C VAL A 278 -5.94 -3.39 8.20
N PHE A 279 -6.99 -2.68 8.63
CA PHE A 279 -6.91 -1.70 9.71
C PHE A 279 -6.77 -2.30 11.11
N VAL A 280 -7.19 -3.55 11.34
CA VAL A 280 -7.03 -4.18 12.67
C VAL A 280 -5.56 -4.28 13.10
N ARG A 281 -4.67 -4.36 12.11
CA ARG A 281 -3.24 -4.58 12.30
C ARG A 281 -2.52 -3.34 12.79
N ASP A 282 -3.09 -2.17 12.50
CA ASP A 282 -2.44 -0.87 12.66
C ASP A 282 -3.05 -0.05 13.78
N THR A 283 -4.05 -0.58 14.50
CA THR A 283 -4.75 0.12 15.60
C THR A 283 -3.85 0.72 16.68
N TRP A 284 -2.62 0.24 16.83
CA TRP A 284 -1.67 0.73 17.82
C TRP A 284 -0.75 1.84 17.30
N ASP A 285 -0.42 1.80 16.01
CA ASP A 285 0.52 2.70 15.35
C ASP A 285 -0.23 3.84 14.64
N ASP A 286 -1.40 3.56 14.10
CA ASP A 286 -2.39 4.50 13.57
C ASP A 286 -3.54 4.74 14.56
N GLU A 287 -4.42 5.68 14.22
CA GLU A 287 -5.65 5.90 14.98
C GLU A 287 -6.62 4.70 14.87
N LEU A 288 -7.45 4.51 15.90
CA LEU A 288 -8.47 3.47 15.97
C LEU A 288 -9.67 3.73 15.04
N ILE A 289 -9.78 4.95 14.49
CA ILE A 289 -10.90 5.44 13.67
C ILE A 289 -11.11 4.61 12.40
N PRO A 290 -10.08 4.29 11.57
CA PRO A 290 -10.26 3.50 10.35
C PRO A 290 -10.80 2.08 10.62
N LEU A 291 -10.36 1.43 11.71
CA LEU A 291 -10.93 0.14 12.10
C LEU A 291 -12.41 0.30 12.45
N ARG A 292 -12.76 1.30 13.26
CA ARG A 292 -14.17 1.54 13.63
C ARG A 292 -15.04 1.79 12.41
N GLU A 293 -14.60 2.69 11.52
CA GLU A 293 -15.32 3.03 10.29
C GLU A 293 -15.50 1.80 9.39
N SER A 294 -14.46 0.98 9.22
CA SER A 294 -14.55 -0.24 8.42
C SER A 294 -15.55 -1.25 8.99
N LEU A 295 -15.64 -1.37 10.32
CA LEU A 295 -16.61 -2.25 11.00
C LEU A 295 -18.04 -1.70 10.93
N ILE A 296 -18.23 -0.38 11.00
CA ILE A 296 -19.53 0.27 10.80
C ILE A 296 -20.01 0.04 9.36
N ARG A 297 -19.14 0.22 8.36
CA ARG A 297 -19.45 -0.07 6.95
C ARG A 297 -19.83 -1.53 6.74
N LEU A 298 -19.12 -2.45 7.41
CA LEU A 298 -19.43 -3.87 7.37
C LEU A 298 -20.79 -4.20 7.98
N GLU A 299 -21.14 -3.62 9.13
CA GLU A 299 -22.48 -3.80 9.71
C GLU A 299 -23.56 -3.30 8.75
N ARG A 300 -23.42 -2.09 8.20
CA ARG A 300 -24.38 -1.49 7.26
C ARG A 300 -24.53 -2.28 5.97
N GLY A 301 -23.44 -2.85 5.46
CA GLY A 301 -23.41 -3.64 4.23
C GLY A 301 -23.63 -5.14 4.43
N TRP A 302 -23.90 -5.61 5.65
CA TRP A 302 -23.88 -7.05 5.97
C TRP A 302 -24.84 -7.88 5.10
N ASP A 303 -26.06 -7.38 4.92
CA ASP A 303 -27.09 -8.07 4.12
C ASP A 303 -26.75 -8.06 2.62
N GLU A 304 -26.09 -7.01 2.12
CA GLU A 304 -25.66 -6.91 0.71
C GLU A 304 -24.52 -7.89 0.39
N ILE A 305 -23.70 -8.21 1.38
CA ILE A 305 -22.58 -9.15 1.25
C ILE A 305 -23.06 -10.60 1.09
N GLY A 306 -24.35 -10.87 1.38
CA GLY A 306 -25.05 -12.12 1.05
C GLY A 306 -25.03 -13.19 2.13
N PHE A 307 -24.92 -12.81 3.41
CA PHE A 307 -25.07 -13.76 4.52
C PHE A 307 -26.56 -14.04 4.83
N ASP A 308 -26.86 -15.27 5.22
CA ASP A 308 -28.22 -15.73 5.56
C ASP A 308 -28.55 -15.61 7.07
N PHE A 309 -27.68 -14.95 7.83
CA PHE A 309 -27.82 -14.75 9.27
C PHE A 309 -27.51 -13.29 9.67
N PRO A 310 -28.07 -12.81 10.80
CA PRO A 310 -27.87 -11.43 11.25
C PRO A 310 -26.41 -11.08 11.50
N CYS A 311 -26.05 -9.81 11.31
CA CYS A 311 -24.70 -9.32 11.61
C CYS A 311 -24.33 -9.62 13.07
N PRO A 312 -23.15 -10.20 13.35
CA PRO A 312 -22.76 -10.59 14.71
C PRO A 312 -22.28 -9.41 15.57
N ILE A 313 -22.21 -8.21 14.97
CA ILE A 313 -21.82 -6.96 15.61
C ILE A 313 -22.93 -5.93 15.45
N HIS A 314 -22.95 -4.96 16.36
CA HIS A 314 -23.86 -3.84 16.32
C HIS A 314 -23.19 -2.59 16.86
N PHE A 315 -23.40 -1.43 16.23
CA PHE A 315 -23.01 -0.12 16.74
C PHE A 315 -24.25 0.67 17.17
N THR A 316 -24.25 1.14 18.41
CA THR A 316 -25.34 1.94 18.97
C THR A 316 -25.33 3.37 18.43
N GLU A 317 -26.43 4.11 18.59
CA GLU A 317 -26.48 5.53 18.21
C GLU A 317 -25.39 6.35 18.90
N ASP A 318 -25.08 6.05 20.16
CA ASP A 318 -23.98 6.67 20.89
C ASP A 318 -22.61 6.34 20.28
N ASP A 319 -22.38 5.07 19.88
CA ASP A 319 -21.14 4.69 19.21
C ASP A 319 -20.96 5.46 17.89
N LEU A 320 -22.04 5.62 17.12
CA LEU A 320 -22.04 6.34 15.85
C LEU A 320 -21.82 7.85 16.05
N ARG A 321 -22.40 8.43 17.11
CA ARG A 321 -22.17 9.83 17.46
C ARG A 321 -20.72 10.08 17.86
N ILE A 322 -20.15 9.23 18.73
CA ILE A 322 -18.73 9.31 19.12
C ILE A 322 -17.84 9.14 17.88
N HIS A 323 -18.19 8.24 16.96
CA HIS A 323 -17.45 8.09 15.73
C HIS A 323 -17.50 9.35 14.87
N ALA A 324 -18.67 9.94 14.65
CA ALA A 324 -18.79 11.19 13.88
C ALA A 324 -17.94 12.30 14.49
N ASP A 325 -18.10 12.55 15.80
CA ASP A 325 -17.37 13.58 16.54
C ASP A 325 -15.83 13.40 16.44
N GLU A 326 -15.34 12.16 16.48
CA GLU A 326 -13.91 11.85 16.36
C GLU A 326 -13.42 11.82 14.90
N SER A 327 -14.28 11.42 13.94
CA SER A 327 -13.91 11.23 12.53
C SER A 327 -13.84 12.52 11.73
N ASP A 328 -14.54 13.59 12.15
CA ASP A 328 -14.48 14.88 11.46
C ASP A 328 -13.05 15.42 11.42
N GLY A 329 -12.33 15.38 12.55
CA GLY A 329 -10.91 15.75 12.59
C GLY A 329 -10.01 14.83 11.76
N TRP A 330 -10.40 13.56 11.60
CA TRP A 330 -9.66 12.62 10.75
C TRP A 330 -9.90 12.89 9.25
N ASN A 331 -11.15 13.13 8.84
CA ASN A 331 -11.50 13.47 7.46
C ASN A 331 -10.81 14.77 7.03
N ASP A 332 -10.77 15.79 7.89
CA ASP A 332 -10.03 17.03 7.63
C ASP A 332 -8.53 16.76 7.38
N VAL A 333 -7.93 15.85 8.15
CA VAL A 333 -6.54 15.43 7.95
C VAL A 333 -6.37 14.66 6.63
N GLN A 334 -7.30 13.78 6.28
CA GLN A 334 -7.27 13.07 4.99
C GLN A 334 -7.42 14.03 3.81
N GLU A 335 -8.40 14.93 3.85
CA GLU A 335 -8.63 15.95 2.82
C GLU A 335 -7.44 16.89 2.68
N PHE A 336 -6.85 17.32 3.80
CA PHE A 336 -5.60 18.08 3.79
C PHE A 336 -4.51 17.31 3.03
N TRP A 337 -4.25 16.05 3.39
CA TRP A 337 -3.22 15.25 2.72
C TRP A 337 -3.53 14.98 1.24
N ASP A 338 -4.80 14.80 0.88
CA ASP A 338 -5.22 14.63 -0.50
C ASP A 338 -5.03 15.95 -1.28
N SER A 339 -5.26 17.11 -0.65
CA SER A 339 -5.07 18.43 -1.26
C SER A 339 -3.60 18.78 -1.53
N VAL A 340 -2.67 18.23 -0.74
CA VAL A 340 -1.22 18.47 -0.89
C VAL A 340 -0.48 17.27 -1.50
N GLY A 341 -1.19 16.21 -1.87
CA GLY A 341 -0.62 14.95 -2.35
C GLY A 341 0.18 15.07 -3.64
N ASP A 342 -0.05 16.12 -4.42
CA ASP A 342 0.74 16.45 -5.62
C ASP A 342 2.12 17.06 -5.26
N ILE A 343 2.27 17.61 -4.05
CA ILE A 343 3.49 18.27 -3.55
C ILE A 343 4.27 17.29 -2.65
N VAL A 344 3.59 16.67 -1.68
CA VAL A 344 4.21 15.78 -0.69
C VAL A 344 3.28 14.62 -0.36
N SER A 345 3.81 13.40 -0.35
CA SER A 345 3.06 12.23 0.08
C SER A 345 3.01 12.13 1.61
N ARG A 346 2.04 11.35 2.09
CA ARG A 346 1.73 11.21 3.53
C ARG A 346 2.87 10.66 4.39
N ASP A 347 3.78 9.92 3.78
CA ASP A 347 5.01 9.42 4.39
C ASP A 347 6.14 10.47 4.44
N GLY A 348 5.86 11.71 4.03
CA GLY A 348 6.79 12.84 4.03
C GLY A 348 7.70 12.88 2.81
N TRP A 349 7.47 12.04 1.80
CA TRP A 349 8.28 12.01 0.59
C TRP A 349 7.82 13.07 -0.44
N THR A 350 8.76 13.74 -1.10
CA THR A 350 8.50 14.70 -2.19
C THR A 350 9.55 14.51 -3.29
N PRO A 351 9.19 14.64 -4.59
CA PRO A 351 10.19 14.63 -5.65
C PRO A 351 11.09 15.87 -5.56
N HIS A 352 12.33 15.75 -6.03
CA HIS A 352 13.33 16.83 -5.89
C HIS A 352 12.86 18.17 -6.47
N HIS A 353 12.13 18.15 -7.58
CA HIS A 353 11.64 19.37 -8.23
C HIS A 353 10.49 20.07 -7.49
N LEU A 354 9.87 19.41 -6.49
CA LEU A 354 8.83 19.98 -5.61
C LEU A 354 9.32 20.17 -4.17
N TYR A 355 10.61 19.91 -3.90
CA TYR A 355 11.16 19.99 -2.55
C TYR A 355 10.95 21.37 -1.91
N ASP A 356 11.22 22.44 -2.66
CA ASP A 356 11.06 23.80 -2.17
C ASP A 356 9.58 24.16 -1.90
N ASP A 357 8.66 23.66 -2.73
CA ASP A 357 7.21 23.82 -2.54
C ASP A 357 6.74 23.09 -1.26
N ALA A 358 7.25 21.88 -1.02
CA ALA A 358 6.96 21.10 0.19
C ALA A 358 7.49 21.81 1.45
N ILE A 359 8.73 22.31 1.44
CA ILE A 359 9.30 23.07 2.56
C ILE A 359 8.47 24.34 2.85
N SER A 360 8.05 25.05 1.79
CA SER A 360 7.23 26.26 1.92
C SER A 360 5.89 25.95 2.59
N LEU A 361 5.20 24.89 2.14
CA LEU A 361 3.95 24.41 2.73
C LEU A 361 4.12 24.10 4.24
N PHE A 362 5.11 23.30 4.61
CA PHE A 362 5.30 22.93 6.02
C PHE A 362 5.78 24.09 6.90
N THR A 363 6.46 25.07 6.33
CA THR A 363 6.82 26.31 7.03
C THR A 363 5.57 27.13 7.37
N GLU A 364 4.62 27.25 6.43
CA GLU A 364 3.36 27.95 6.66
C GLU A 364 2.50 27.24 7.72
N LEU A 365 2.36 25.92 7.61
CA LEU A 365 1.63 25.11 8.59
C LEU A 365 2.25 25.22 9.98
N ARG A 366 3.57 25.23 10.05
CA ARG A 366 4.32 25.44 11.29
C ARG A 366 3.99 26.79 11.93
N ASP A 367 3.99 27.86 11.15
CA ASP A 367 3.68 29.21 11.64
C ASP A 367 2.23 29.34 12.11
N ILE A 368 1.29 28.69 11.42
CA ILE A 368 -0.11 28.60 11.84
C ILE A 368 -0.21 27.85 13.17
N GLY A 369 0.41 26.67 13.27
CA GLY A 369 0.39 25.84 14.49
C GLY A 369 0.98 26.56 15.70
N LEU A 370 2.13 27.24 15.54
CA LEU A 370 2.76 28.02 16.62
C LEU A 370 1.93 29.18 17.15
N LYS A 371 1.03 29.74 16.32
CA LYS A 371 0.13 30.83 16.70
C LYS A 371 -1.12 30.30 17.42
N ALA A 372 -1.53 29.07 17.12
CA ALA A 372 -2.72 28.45 17.68
C ALA A 372 -2.47 27.76 19.04
N MET A 373 -1.24 27.29 19.29
CA MET A 373 -0.88 26.54 20.50
C MET A 373 -0.37 27.45 21.62
N ILE A 374 -0.51 26.99 22.87
CA ILE A 374 -0.02 27.67 24.09
C ILE A 374 0.81 26.71 24.97
N ASP A 375 1.62 27.29 25.86
CA ASP A 375 2.37 26.59 26.91
C ASP A 375 3.19 25.37 26.41
N ARG A 376 3.08 24.24 27.11
CA ARG A 376 3.89 23.04 26.88
C ARG A 376 3.66 22.39 25.53
N GLU A 377 2.44 22.49 24.99
CA GLU A 377 2.12 21.98 23.65
C GLU A 377 2.85 22.77 22.57
N ARG A 378 2.93 24.10 22.74
CA ARG A 378 3.68 24.98 21.84
C ARG A 378 5.17 24.70 21.87
N GLU A 379 5.75 24.47 23.05
CA GLU A 379 7.17 24.11 23.19
C GLU A 379 7.49 22.78 22.50
N THR A 380 6.69 21.74 22.75
CA THR A 380 6.85 20.43 22.09
C THR A 380 6.69 20.53 20.58
N PHE A 381 5.65 21.22 20.10
CA PHE A 381 5.42 21.42 18.67
C PHE A 381 6.55 22.23 18.03
N GLU A 382 7.06 23.26 18.71
CA GLU A 382 8.21 24.04 18.26
C GLU A 382 9.47 23.18 18.07
N GLU A 383 9.77 22.28 19.00
CA GLU A 383 10.91 21.37 18.92
C GLU A 383 10.75 20.35 17.77
N GLN A 384 9.57 19.73 17.65
CA GLN A 384 9.30 18.70 16.64
C GLN A 384 9.31 19.24 15.20
N THR A 385 9.05 20.53 15.00
CA THR A 385 8.95 21.15 13.67
C THR A 385 10.14 22.06 13.32
N GLN A 386 11.26 21.99 14.06
CA GLN A 386 12.47 22.77 13.75
C GLN A 386 13.02 22.51 12.34
N TRP A 387 12.79 21.31 11.79
CA TRP A 387 13.27 20.94 10.46
C TRP A 387 12.71 21.84 9.36
N ALA A 388 11.49 22.37 9.52
CA ALA A 388 10.89 23.31 8.57
C ALA A 388 11.47 24.74 8.66
N LYS A 389 12.33 25.05 9.64
CA LYS A 389 13.01 26.36 9.73
C LYS A 389 14.19 26.52 8.77
N LYS A 390 14.55 25.48 8.02
CA LYS A 390 15.73 25.49 7.13
C LYS A 390 15.34 25.21 5.69
N HIS A 391 15.32 26.26 4.88
CA HIS A 391 16.35 26.49 3.87
C HIS A 391 16.56 27.98 3.61
#